data_AF-S9TFC9-F1
#
_entry.id   AF-S9TFC9-F1
#
_cell.length_a   1.000
_cell.length_b   1.000
_cell.length_c   1.000
_cell.angle_alpha   90.00
_cell.angle_beta   90.00
_cell.angle_gamma   90.00
#
_symmetry.space_group_name_H-M   'P 1'
#
loop_
_entity.id
_entity.type
_entity.pdbx_description
1 polymer ?
#
loop_
_entity_poly.entity_id
_entity_poly.type
_entity_poly.pdbx_seq_one_letter_code
_entity_poly.pdbx_strand_id
1 'polypeptide(L)'
;MELEVEKEKNERGAQTCEALRTTLDAAEAQHQKEKEDAESELVEAKNEVKKVKDENEALNVLLDQKEREIDQLKLHDDRWKDSVGDKKQVVTRHTKIFDGNWSKLLQERPEALFAAFVVDASNACHVPGNQVSEVGFDHD
;
A
#
# COMPACT_ATOMS: atom_id res chain seq x y z
N MET A 1 64.62 -0.05 -63.11
CA MET A 1 64.60 0.51 -61.75
C MET A 1 63.29 1.24 -61.47
N GLU A 2 62.92 2.31 -62.18
CA GLU A 2 61.64 3.01 -61.92
C GLU A 2 60.38 2.16 -62.17
N LEU A 3 60.35 1.35 -63.24
CA LEU A 3 59.21 0.47 -63.54
C LEU A 3 58.96 -0.62 -62.49
N GLU A 4 59.99 -1.09 -61.80
CA GLU A 4 59.87 -2.11 -60.73
C GLU A 4 59.25 -1.50 -59.47
N VAL A 5 59.71 -0.30 -59.10
CA VAL A 5 59.23 0.45 -57.92
C VAL A 5 57.75 0.79 -58.08
N GLU A 6 57.32 1.15 -59.29
CA GLU A 6 55.92 1.49 -59.55
C GLU A 6 55.01 0.26 -59.52
N LYS A 7 55.53 -0.91 -59.92
CA LYS A 7 54.83 -2.20 -59.84
C LYS A 7 54.63 -2.64 -58.40
N GLU A 8 55.68 -2.57 -57.57
CA GLU A 8 55.60 -2.87 -56.14
C GLU A 8 54.64 -1.92 -55.40
N LYS A 9 54.64 -0.62 -55.74
CA LYS A 9 53.66 0.33 -55.18
C LYS A 9 52.23 -0.06 -55.54
N ASN A 10 51.99 -0.48 -56.77
CA ASN A 10 50.65 -0.85 -57.23
C ASN A 10 50.16 -2.14 -56.56
N GLU A 11 51.04 -3.13 -56.38
CA GLU A 11 50.75 -4.37 -55.63
C GLU A 11 50.50 -4.09 -54.15
N ARG A 12 51.30 -3.22 -53.51
CA ARG A 12 51.02 -2.76 -52.15
C ARG A 12 49.70 -2.03 -52.04
N GLY A 13 49.36 -1.19 -53.02
CA GLY A 13 48.08 -0.49 -53.09
C GLY A 13 46.91 -1.48 -53.15
N ALA A 14 47.00 -2.48 -54.02
CA ALA A 14 45.99 -3.53 -54.15
C ALA A 14 45.82 -4.35 -52.85
N GLN A 15 46.93 -4.77 -52.23
CA GLN A 15 46.92 -5.49 -50.95
C GLN A 15 46.31 -4.64 -49.81
N THR A 16 46.61 -3.34 -49.78
CA THR A 16 46.06 -2.43 -48.78
C THR A 16 44.55 -2.24 -48.97
N CYS A 17 44.09 -2.07 -50.22
CA CYS A 17 42.66 -1.98 -50.53
C CYS A 17 41.90 -3.27 -50.19
N GLU A 18 42.49 -4.43 -50.44
CA GLU A 18 41.90 -5.73 -50.08
C GLU A 18 41.80 -5.89 -48.56
N ALA A 19 42.87 -5.58 -47.82
CA ALA A 19 42.87 -5.61 -46.36
C ALA A 19 41.83 -4.65 -45.76
N LEU A 20 41.73 -3.41 -46.27
CA LEU A 20 40.74 -2.44 -45.84
C LEU A 20 39.31 -2.94 -46.08
N ARG A 21 39.06 -3.59 -47.22
CA ARG A 21 37.76 -4.17 -47.54
C ARG A 21 37.39 -5.31 -46.60
N THR A 22 38.33 -6.22 -46.30
CA THR A 22 38.07 -7.29 -45.31
C THR A 22 37.79 -6.73 -43.93
N THR A 23 38.49 -5.66 -43.50
CA THR A 23 38.21 -5.02 -42.21
C THR A 23 36.86 -4.31 -42.20
N LEU A 24 36.45 -3.72 -43.33
CA LEU A 24 35.14 -3.09 -43.46
C LEU A 24 34.02 -4.13 -43.38
N ASP A 25 34.12 -5.23 -44.13
CA ASP A 25 33.14 -6.32 -44.11
C ASP A 25 33.01 -6.93 -42.71
N ALA A 26 34.13 -7.09 -41.99
CA ALA A 26 34.14 -7.58 -40.60
C ALA A 26 33.49 -6.59 -39.63
N ALA A 27 33.74 -5.29 -39.78
CA ALA A 27 33.12 -4.24 -38.96
C ALA A 27 31.62 -4.13 -39.23
N GLU A 28 31.18 -4.24 -40.49
CA GLU A 28 29.76 -4.25 -40.86
C GLU A 28 29.04 -5.48 -40.30
N ALA A 29 29.65 -6.67 -40.37
CA ALA A 29 29.09 -7.89 -39.78
C ALA A 29 29.00 -7.79 -38.25
N GLN A 30 30.01 -7.23 -37.59
CA GLN A 30 30.01 -7.01 -36.15
C GLN A 30 28.92 -6.02 -35.73
N HIS A 31 28.81 -4.89 -36.43
CA HIS A 31 27.78 -3.88 -36.15
C HIS A 31 26.36 -4.44 -36.38
N GLN A 32 26.18 -5.26 -37.43
CA GLN A 32 24.88 -5.90 -37.69
C GLN A 32 24.50 -6.86 -36.55
N LYS A 33 25.45 -7.64 -36.04
CA LYS A 33 25.23 -8.52 -34.90
C LYS A 33 24.89 -7.74 -33.63
N GLU A 34 25.66 -6.71 -33.31
CA GLU A 34 25.41 -5.86 -32.13
C GLU A 34 24.03 -5.20 -32.19
N LYS A 35 23.59 -4.80 -33.39
CA LYS A 35 22.25 -4.26 -33.62
C LYS A 35 21.16 -5.31 -33.37
N GLU A 36 21.33 -6.53 -33.86
CA GLU A 36 20.37 -7.63 -33.66
C GLU A 36 20.26 -8.02 -32.17
N ASP A 37 21.41 -8.11 -31.47
CA ASP A 37 21.45 -8.39 -30.03
C ASP A 37 20.73 -7.27 -29.24
N ALA A 38 21.01 -6.01 -29.54
CA ALA A 38 20.35 -4.86 -28.90
C ALA A 38 18.84 -4.77 -29.20
N GLU A 39 18.43 -5.11 -30.43
CA GLU A 39 17.01 -5.19 -30.79
C GLU A 39 16.29 -6.31 -30.02
N SER A 40 16.93 -7.46 -29.81
CA SER A 40 16.38 -8.54 -29.00
C SER A 40 16.20 -8.13 -27.54
N GLU A 41 17.21 -7.52 -26.92
CA GLU A 41 17.14 -7.02 -25.54
C GLU A 41 16.05 -5.95 -25.38
N LEU A 42 15.87 -5.08 -26.37
CA LEU A 42 14.82 -4.06 -26.36
C LEU A 42 13.42 -4.69 -26.40
N VAL A 43 13.24 -5.78 -27.14
CA VAL A 43 11.96 -6.52 -27.20
C VAL A 43 11.67 -7.18 -25.84
N GLU A 44 12.66 -7.80 -25.21
CA GLU A 44 12.52 -8.38 -23.88
C GLU A 44 12.17 -7.32 -22.84
N ALA A 45 12.90 -6.21 -22.80
CA ALA A 45 12.63 -5.10 -21.89
C ALA A 45 11.21 -4.53 -22.07
N LYS A 46 10.73 -4.41 -23.31
CA LYS A 46 9.35 -3.96 -23.59
C LYS A 46 8.30 -4.93 -23.07
N ASN A 47 8.54 -6.24 -23.19
CA ASN A 47 7.61 -7.26 -22.68
C ASN A 47 7.54 -7.20 -21.15
N GLU A 48 8.67 -7.01 -20.48
CA GLU A 48 8.71 -6.91 -19.03
C GLU A 48 8.05 -5.63 -18.51
N VAL A 49 8.27 -4.50 -19.18
CA VAL A 49 7.57 -3.24 -18.87
C VAL A 49 6.06 -3.41 -19.05
N LYS A 50 5.61 -4.09 -20.12
CA LYS A 50 4.19 -4.35 -20.33
C LYS A 50 3.61 -5.21 -19.21
N LYS A 51 4.29 -6.29 -18.85
CA LYS A 51 3.86 -7.18 -17.75
C LYS A 51 3.72 -6.41 -16.43
N VAL A 52 4.74 -5.63 -16.05
CA VAL A 52 4.71 -4.83 -14.82
C VAL A 52 3.60 -3.77 -14.86
N LYS A 53 3.30 -3.22 -16.04
CA LYS A 53 2.18 -2.28 -16.20
C LYS A 53 0.84 -2.97 -15.97
N ASP A 54 0.63 -4.13 -16.58
CA ASP A 54 -0.61 -4.90 -16.45
C ASP A 54 -0.82 -5.35 -14.98
N GLU A 55 0.26 -5.76 -14.29
CA GLU A 55 0.24 -6.10 -12.85
C GLU A 55 -0.11 -4.89 -11.97
N ASN A 56 0.45 -3.70 -12.25
CA ASN A 56 0.09 -2.48 -11.54
C ASN A 56 -1.37 -2.09 -11.73
N GLU A 57 -1.90 -2.20 -12.96
CA GLU A 57 -3.31 -1.93 -13.24
C GLU A 57 -4.22 -2.90 -12.43
N ALA A 58 -3.88 -4.18 -12.39
CA ALA A 58 -4.61 -5.17 -11.59
C ALA A 58 -4.56 -4.86 -10.07
N LEU A 59 -3.39 -4.45 -9.56
CA LEU A 59 -3.22 -4.07 -8.15
C LEU A 59 -4.02 -2.82 -7.79
N ASN A 60 -4.08 -1.82 -8.67
CA ASN A 60 -4.88 -0.60 -8.45
C ASN A 60 -6.38 -0.94 -8.38
N VAL A 61 -6.88 -1.82 -9.25
CA VAL A 61 -8.28 -2.28 -9.18
C VAL A 61 -8.56 -2.99 -7.85
N LEU A 62 -7.63 -3.82 -7.38
CA LEU A 62 -7.77 -4.51 -6.10
C LEU A 62 -7.75 -3.53 -4.92
N LEU A 63 -6.91 -2.49 -4.98
CA LEU A 63 -6.85 -1.44 -3.97
C LEU A 63 -8.20 -0.72 -3.86
N ASP A 64 -8.75 -0.26 -4.99
CA ASP A 64 -10.07 0.38 -5.04
C ASP A 64 -11.17 -0.52 -4.45
N GLN A 65 -11.12 -1.83 -4.74
CA GLN A 65 -12.08 -2.79 -4.19
C GLN A 65 -11.96 -2.90 -2.66
N LYS A 66 -10.73 -2.93 -2.14
CA LYS A 66 -10.47 -3.02 -0.70
C LYS A 66 -10.83 -1.75 0.05
N GLU A 67 -10.60 -0.58 -0.55
CA GLU A 67 -11.05 0.69 0.01
C GLU A 67 -12.58 0.75 0.13
N ARG A 68 -13.31 0.31 -0.90
CA ARG A 68 -14.78 0.20 -0.83
C ARG A 68 -15.24 -0.76 0.27
N GLU A 69 -14.57 -1.90 0.41
CA GLU A 69 -14.87 -2.87 1.48
C GLU A 69 -14.64 -2.25 2.86
N ILE A 70 -13.54 -1.54 3.05
CA ILE A 70 -13.25 -0.80 4.30
C ILE A 70 -14.35 0.23 4.58
N ASP A 71 -14.79 0.98 3.57
CA ASP A 71 -15.84 2.00 3.77
C ASP A 71 -17.21 1.39 4.09
N GLN A 72 -17.54 0.24 3.51
CA GLN A 72 -18.73 -0.53 3.91
C GLN A 72 -18.60 -1.02 5.35
N LEU A 73 -17.45 -1.56 5.74
CA LEU A 73 -17.23 -2.01 7.11
C LEU A 73 -17.30 -0.85 8.12
N LYS A 74 -16.80 0.33 7.77
CA LYS A 74 -16.91 1.55 8.60
C LYS A 74 -18.37 1.98 8.79
N LEU A 75 -19.24 1.77 7.80
CA LEU A 75 -20.67 2.09 7.93
C LEU A 75 -21.35 1.24 9.00
N HIS A 76 -20.86 0.01 9.20
CA HIS A 76 -21.34 -0.93 10.22
C HIS A 76 -20.47 -0.95 11.48
N ASP A 77 -19.53 -0.01 11.62
CA ASP A 77 -18.70 0.07 12.81
C ASP A 77 -19.51 0.70 13.95
N ASP A 78 -20.18 -0.17 14.72
CA ASP A 78 -20.93 0.19 15.92
C ASP A 78 -20.03 0.67 17.08
N ARG A 79 -18.69 0.61 16.92
CA ARG A 79 -17.78 1.19 17.91
C ARG A 79 -17.89 2.70 17.84
N TRP A 80 -18.65 3.25 18.78
CA TRP A 80 -18.81 4.68 18.91
C TRP A 80 -17.47 5.40 19.05
N LYS A 81 -17.28 6.45 18.26
CA LYS A 81 -16.13 7.36 18.35
C LYS A 81 -16.58 8.66 18.97
N ASP A 82 -15.82 9.10 19.95
CA ASP A 82 -16.05 10.38 20.58
C ASP A 82 -15.88 11.52 19.55
N SER A 83 -16.96 12.26 19.25
CA SER A 83 -16.91 13.38 18.31
C SER A 83 -16.13 14.54 18.94
N VAL A 84 -14.95 14.84 18.39
CA VAL A 84 -13.97 15.82 18.94
C VAL A 84 -14.39 17.29 18.71
N GLY A 85 -15.69 17.60 18.61
CA GLY A 85 -16.21 18.93 18.27
C GLY A 85 -16.97 19.62 19.40
N ASP A 86 -17.45 20.85 19.14
CA ASP A 86 -18.37 21.58 20.04
C ASP A 86 -19.69 20.80 20.19
N LYS A 87 -19.80 20.08 21.30
CA LYS A 87 -21.02 19.32 21.63
C LYS A 87 -22.02 20.24 22.31
N LYS A 88 -23.24 20.28 21.79
CA LYS A 88 -24.39 20.74 22.57
C LYS A 88 -24.53 19.79 23.76
N GLN A 89 -24.30 20.28 24.97
CA GLN A 89 -24.45 19.47 26.18
C GLN A 89 -25.93 19.13 26.38
N VAL A 90 -26.25 17.84 26.38
CA VAL A 90 -27.56 17.31 26.75
C VAL A 90 -27.34 16.36 27.92
N VAL A 91 -28.08 16.56 29.00
CA VAL A 91 -28.01 15.72 30.21
C VAL A 91 -29.33 14.96 30.34
N THR A 92 -29.25 13.65 30.52
CA THR A 92 -30.39 12.77 30.81
C THR A 92 -30.17 12.04 32.12
N ARG A 93 -31.25 11.66 32.81
CA ARG A 93 -31.21 10.88 34.05
C ARG A 93 -31.99 9.60 33.88
N HIS A 94 -31.41 8.49 34.33
CA HIS A 94 -31.98 7.15 34.18
C HIS A 94 -31.97 6.42 35.52
N THR A 95 -33.00 5.63 35.78
CA THR A 95 -33.09 4.74 36.95
C THR A 95 -33.43 3.34 36.46
N LYS A 96 -32.71 2.34 36.96
CA LYS A 96 -32.93 0.93 36.62
C LYS A 96 -32.93 0.09 37.89
N ILE A 97 -33.95 -0.75 38.03
CA ILE A 97 -34.09 -1.70 39.13
C ILE A 97 -33.53 -3.04 38.64
N PHE A 98 -32.66 -3.64 39.46
CA PHE A 98 -32.06 -4.94 39.23
C PHE A 98 -32.50 -5.91 40.31
N ASP A 99 -32.97 -7.09 39.91
CA ASP A 99 -33.32 -8.15 40.85
C ASP A 99 -32.06 -8.76 41.49
N GLY A 100 -32.19 -9.29 42.72
CA GLY A 100 -31.14 -10.01 43.44
C GLY A 100 -30.63 -9.32 44.71
N ASN A 101 -29.80 -10.03 45.49
CA ASN A 101 -29.20 -9.50 46.72
C ASN A 101 -27.86 -8.82 46.43
N TRP A 102 -27.90 -7.51 46.19
CA TRP A 102 -26.72 -6.69 45.90
C TRP A 102 -26.00 -6.16 47.15
N SER A 103 -26.59 -6.33 48.33
CA SER A 103 -26.11 -5.77 49.60
C SER A 103 -24.66 -6.16 49.91
N LYS A 104 -24.31 -7.42 49.64
CA LYS A 104 -22.95 -7.92 49.86
C LYS A 104 -21.92 -7.23 48.96
N LEU A 105 -22.23 -7.04 47.67
CA LEU A 105 -21.34 -6.37 46.72
C LEU A 105 -21.22 -4.88 47.04
N LEU A 106 -22.31 -4.23 47.44
CA LEU A 106 -22.30 -2.84 47.89
C LEU A 106 -21.44 -2.66 49.15
N GLN A 107 -21.44 -3.63 50.07
CA GLN A 107 -20.65 -3.56 51.29
C GLN A 107 -19.17 -3.91 51.07
N GLU A 108 -18.89 -4.95 50.27
CA GLU A 108 -17.53 -5.49 50.13
C GLU A 108 -16.73 -4.85 49.00
N ARG A 109 -17.39 -4.41 47.93
CA ARG A 109 -16.75 -3.96 46.67
C ARG A 109 -17.50 -2.80 45.98
N PRO A 110 -17.86 -1.70 46.67
CA PRO A 110 -18.65 -0.64 46.09
C PRO A 110 -17.99 0.03 44.88
N GLU A 111 -16.67 0.24 44.90
CA GLU A 111 -15.96 0.91 43.80
C GLU A 111 -15.90 0.06 42.54
N ALA A 112 -15.72 -1.26 42.69
CA ALA A 112 -15.71 -2.18 41.56
C ALA A 112 -17.10 -2.29 40.93
N LEU A 113 -18.15 -2.29 41.76
CA LEU A 113 -19.53 -2.27 41.29
C LEU A 113 -19.83 -0.96 40.55
N PHE A 114 -19.45 0.18 41.11
CA PHE A 114 -19.58 1.50 40.47
C PHE A 114 -18.88 1.54 39.10
N ALA A 115 -17.62 1.10 39.04
CA ALA A 115 -16.86 1.08 37.80
C ALA A 115 -17.53 0.21 36.72
N ALA A 116 -18.07 -0.95 37.10
CA ALA A 116 -18.80 -1.81 36.17
C ALA A 116 -20.05 -1.12 35.60
N PHE A 117 -20.84 -0.46 36.44
CA PHE A 117 -22.03 0.28 36.00
C PHE A 117 -21.69 1.51 35.15
N VAL A 118 -20.64 2.23 35.49
CA VAL A 118 -20.16 3.36 34.67
C VAL A 118 -19.74 2.87 33.28
N VAL A 119 -19.02 1.76 33.18
CA VAL A 119 -18.61 1.18 31.89
C VAL A 119 -19.83 0.72 31.09
N ASP A 120 -20.79 0.04 31.73
CA ASP A 120 -21.98 -0.44 31.05
C ASP A 120 -22.86 0.71 30.53
N ALA A 121 -23.12 1.72 31.37
CA ALA A 121 -23.87 2.91 30.97
C ALA A 121 -23.13 3.73 29.90
N SER A 122 -21.80 3.87 30.01
CA SER A 122 -20.95 4.53 29.02
C SER A 122 -21.07 3.85 27.65
N ASN A 123 -21.02 2.52 27.62
CA ASN A 123 -21.16 1.73 26.40
C ASN A 123 -22.59 1.82 25.85
N ALA A 124 -23.62 1.66 26.69
CA ALA A 124 -25.01 1.67 26.25
C ALA A 124 -25.46 3.04 25.72
N CYS A 125 -24.96 4.12 26.33
CA CYS A 125 -25.31 5.50 25.97
C CYS A 125 -24.34 6.15 24.98
N HIS A 126 -23.29 5.44 24.54
CA HIS A 126 -22.28 5.99 23.65
C HIS A 126 -21.70 7.33 24.16
N VAL A 127 -21.27 7.34 25.43
CA VAL A 127 -20.60 8.48 26.07
C VAL A 127 -19.32 8.01 26.74
N PRO A 128 -18.26 8.83 26.85
CA PRO A 128 -17.06 8.46 27.59
C PRO A 128 -17.38 8.27 29.08
N GLY A 129 -16.73 7.30 29.74
CA GLY A 129 -17.02 6.98 31.14
C GLY A 129 -16.85 8.16 32.11
N ASN A 130 -15.95 9.11 31.81
CA ASN A 130 -15.79 10.33 32.61
C ASN A 130 -16.95 11.35 32.46
N GLN A 131 -17.91 11.11 31.55
CA GLN A 131 -19.14 11.88 31.37
C GLN A 131 -20.35 11.22 32.04
N VAL A 132 -20.16 10.04 32.66
CA VAL A 132 -21.17 9.41 33.52
C VAL A 132 -20.92 9.87 34.95
N SER A 133 -21.84 10.68 35.48
CA SER A 133 -21.77 11.25 36.82
C SER A 133 -23.05 11.00 37.61
N GLU A 134 -23.03 11.30 38.90
CA GLU A 134 -24.20 11.15 39.80
C GLU A 134 -24.73 9.71 39.88
N VAL A 135 -23.87 8.70 39.73
CA VAL A 135 -24.24 7.29 39.89
C VAL A 135 -24.39 6.99 41.38
N GLY A 136 -25.61 6.66 41.78
CA GLY A 136 -25.96 6.22 43.13
C GLY A 136 -26.66 4.88 43.11
N PHE A 137 -26.47 4.11 44.18
CA PHE A 137 -27.23 2.89 44.43
C PHE A 137 -28.19 3.16 45.57
N ASP A 138 -29.48 2.91 45.31
CA ASP A 138 -30.52 3.00 46.32
C ASP A 138 -31.13 1.61 46.51
N HIS A 139 -31.56 1.34 47.74
CA HIS A 139 -32.34 0.16 48.07
C HIS A 139 -33.58 0.65 48.82
N ASP A 140 -34.76 0.33 48.31
CA ASP A 140 -36.00 0.54 49.08
C ASP A 140 -35.96 -0.27 50.39
#